data_AF-A0A1U7WQM5-F1
#
_entry.id   AF-A0A1U7WQM5-F1
#
_cell.length_a   1.000
_cell.length_b   1.000
_cell.length_c   1.000
_cell.angle_alpha   90.00
_cell.angle_beta   90.00
_cell.angle_gamma   90.00
#
_symmetry.space_group_name_H-M   'P 1'
#
loop_
_entity.id
_entity.type
_entity.pdbx_description
1 polymer ?
#
loop_
_entity_poly.entity_id
_entity_poly.type
_entity_poly.pdbx_seq_one_letter_code
_entity_poly.pdbx_strand_id
1 'polypeptide(L)'
;MYQKNNNEVRHYSMINIWHSKVPFKISFLAWRMLRKKLLLDDALFKFGNPMVSKCHCCIAPKYETQQHVFIDSEVAIKLWRSFGGPLGIRHHNRPIREVLQIWFGTKPVNRIHKMIFNITPWPYVGKSGKALVHVNMGTRRRWCTVVCTKILFWILRTTLKLAFPSCKLDQSWPKICEIVEKLRPIPNSLIVLWELPHVRKVKVDCDGNFFHSSGLAGMGGIVKDCRGDLIMAFVVPNTCSNNDLAEGYAAKHGIEWCIQHGFSDIILEIDSLITANIYVEAKHGGELQTQSCNSRNYTDFISS
;
A
#
# COMPACT_ATOMS: atom_id res chain seq x y z
N MET A 1 20.14 19.05 -0.79
CA MET A 1 18.66 18.88 -0.85
C MET A 1 18.30 18.35 -2.22
N TYR A 2 18.05 17.04 -2.35
CA TYR A 2 17.65 16.44 -3.62
C TYR A 2 16.22 16.88 -3.96
N GLN A 3 16.06 17.70 -5.00
CA GLN A 3 14.76 17.96 -5.62
C GLN A 3 14.30 16.68 -6.29
N LYS A 4 13.28 16.01 -5.73
CA LYS A 4 12.60 14.91 -6.41
C LYS A 4 12.01 15.40 -7.72
N ASN A 5 12.27 14.65 -8.79
CA ASN A 5 11.97 15.05 -10.15
C ASN A 5 10.44 15.15 -10.37
N ASN A 6 9.96 16.13 -11.14
CA ASN A 6 8.52 16.41 -11.32
C ASN A 6 7.70 15.20 -11.86
N ASN A 7 8.36 14.27 -12.55
CA ASN A 7 7.75 13.03 -13.05
C ASN A 7 7.61 11.93 -11.97
N GLU A 8 8.58 11.80 -11.06
CA GLU A 8 8.50 10.86 -9.94
C GLU A 8 7.35 11.20 -8.99
N VAL A 9 7.10 12.50 -8.78
CA VAL A 9 6.00 12.98 -7.94
C VAL A 9 4.64 12.66 -8.55
N ARG A 10 4.49 12.80 -9.88
CA ARG A 10 3.25 12.38 -10.58
C ARG A 10 3.02 10.89 -10.37
N HIS A 11 4.07 10.09 -10.49
CA HIS A 11 3.99 8.64 -10.30
C HIS A 11 3.64 8.27 -8.86
N TYR A 12 4.35 8.83 -7.87
CA TYR A 12 4.15 8.53 -6.45
C TYR A 12 2.78 8.97 -5.92
N SER A 13 2.31 10.15 -6.34
CA SER A 13 0.97 10.64 -5.98
C SER A 13 -0.12 9.79 -6.65
N MET A 14 0.11 9.30 -7.88
CA MET A 14 -0.84 8.45 -8.61
C MET A 14 -0.92 7.02 -8.08
N ILE A 15 0.16 6.48 -7.51
CA ILE A 15 0.17 5.16 -6.86
C ILE A 15 -0.63 5.20 -5.56
N ASN A 16 -0.39 6.21 -4.71
CA ASN A 16 -0.98 6.26 -3.37
C ASN A 16 -2.47 6.63 -3.34
N ILE A 17 -3.06 7.05 -4.47
CA ILE A 17 -4.51 7.31 -4.53
C ILE A 17 -5.32 6.02 -4.50
N TRP A 18 -4.77 4.93 -5.03
CA TRP A 18 -5.46 3.65 -5.17
C TRP A 18 -5.10 2.74 -4.00
N HIS A 19 -5.95 2.74 -2.97
CA HIS A 19 -5.76 1.90 -1.79
C HIS A 19 -7.01 1.08 -1.56
N SER A 20 -6.87 -0.23 -1.33
CA SER A 20 -7.99 -1.19 -1.22
C SER A 20 -9.01 -0.81 -0.15
N LYS A 21 -8.55 -0.16 0.94
CA LYS A 21 -9.40 0.31 2.03
C LYS A 21 -10.00 1.70 1.81
N VAL A 22 -9.63 2.43 0.75
CA VAL A 22 -10.18 3.76 0.44
C VAL A 22 -11.36 3.59 -0.52
N PRO A 23 -12.53 4.18 -0.25
CA PRO A 23 -13.67 4.10 -1.17
C PRO A 23 -13.29 4.59 -2.57
N PHE A 24 -13.56 3.77 -3.59
CA PHE A 24 -13.21 4.04 -4.99
C PHE A 24 -13.59 5.46 -5.46
N LYS A 25 -14.76 5.96 -5.03
CA LYS A 25 -15.24 7.31 -5.37
C LYS A 25 -14.29 8.43 -4.92
N ILE A 26 -13.57 8.24 -3.81
CA ILE A 26 -12.60 9.20 -3.28
C ILE A 26 -11.32 9.15 -4.12
N SER A 27 -10.79 7.95 -4.37
CA SER A 27 -9.60 7.73 -5.21
C SER A 27 -9.79 8.22 -6.64
N PHE A 28 -10.95 7.94 -7.24
CA PHE A 28 -11.28 8.37 -8.59
C PHE A 28 -11.34 9.90 -8.72
N LEU A 29 -11.90 10.59 -7.73
CA LEU A 29 -12.03 12.04 -7.78
C LEU A 29 -10.68 12.74 -7.54
N ALA A 30 -9.87 12.21 -6.63
CA ALA A 30 -8.49 12.60 -6.44
C ALA A 30 -7.67 12.49 -7.75
N TRP A 31 -7.82 11.38 -8.48
CA TRP A 31 -7.24 11.20 -9.81
C TRP A 31 -7.70 12.27 -10.80
N ARG A 32 -9.01 12.58 -10.86
CA ARG A 32 -9.55 13.65 -11.72
C ARG A 32 -8.94 15.01 -11.39
N MET A 33 -8.78 15.33 -10.10
CA MET A 33 -8.21 16.59 -9.64
C MET A 33 -6.74 16.75 -10.04
N LEU A 34 -5.92 15.71 -9.86
CA LEU A 34 -4.51 15.71 -10.28
C LEU A 34 -4.35 15.87 -11.80
N ARG A 35 -5.29 15.32 -12.57
CA ARG A 35 -5.35 15.44 -14.04
C ARG A 35 -5.98 16.75 -14.54
N LYS A 36 -6.37 17.67 -13.64
CA LYS A 36 -7.12 18.90 -13.98
C LYS A 36 -8.41 18.61 -14.78
N LYS A 37 -9.05 17.46 -14.51
CA LYS A 37 -10.31 16.99 -15.12
C LYS A 37 -11.51 17.13 -14.17
N LEU A 38 -11.39 18.02 -13.18
CA LEU A 38 -12.53 18.42 -12.35
C LEU A 38 -13.34 19.44 -13.16
N LEU A 39 -14.66 19.29 -13.21
CA LEU A 39 -15.55 20.19 -13.94
C LEU A 39 -15.77 21.48 -13.12
N LEU A 40 -14.74 22.29 -12.92
CA LEU A 40 -14.89 23.60 -12.28
C LEU A 40 -15.29 24.64 -13.35
N ASP A 41 -15.84 25.78 -12.92
CA ASP A 41 -16.29 26.84 -13.82
C ASP A 41 -15.16 27.30 -14.78
N ASP A 42 -13.92 27.29 -14.32
CA ASP A 42 -12.71 27.58 -15.11
C ASP A 42 -12.45 26.56 -16.24
N ALA A 43 -12.84 25.30 -16.06
CA ALA A 43 -12.81 24.26 -17.08
C ALA A 43 -13.99 24.40 -18.04
N LEU A 44 -15.17 24.80 -17.56
CA LEU A 44 -16.36 25.08 -18.38
C LEU A 44 -16.18 26.31 -19.28
N PHE A 45 -15.47 27.34 -18.80
CA PHE A 45 -15.12 28.52 -19.59
C PHE A 45 -14.30 28.16 -20.84
N LYS A 46 -13.43 27.14 -20.75
CA LYS A 46 -12.65 26.64 -21.90
C LYS A 46 -13.51 25.96 -22.97
N PHE A 47 -14.73 25.57 -22.64
CA PHE A 47 -15.70 24.98 -23.57
C PHE A 47 -16.71 26.01 -24.11
N GLY A 48 -16.46 27.31 -23.93
CA GLY A 48 -17.18 28.37 -24.65
C GLY A 48 -18.49 28.85 -24.03
N ASN A 49 -18.84 28.43 -22.80
CA ASN A 49 -20.01 28.95 -22.08
C ASN A 49 -19.59 29.99 -21.03
N PRO A 50 -19.88 31.30 -21.21
CA PRO A 50 -19.66 32.30 -20.18
C PRO A 50 -20.68 32.13 -19.05
N MET A 51 -20.38 31.26 -18.09
CA MET A 51 -21.10 31.18 -16.82
C MET A 51 -20.56 32.22 -15.84
N VAL A 52 -21.43 32.83 -15.04
CA VAL A 52 -21.05 33.73 -13.94
C VAL A 52 -20.43 32.88 -12.82
N SER A 53 -19.10 32.71 -12.85
CA SER A 53 -18.40 31.95 -11.83
C SER A 53 -18.45 32.67 -10.48
N LYS A 54 -19.12 32.06 -9.50
CA LYS A 54 -19.21 32.57 -8.13
C LYS A 54 -18.91 31.45 -7.15
N CYS A 55 -17.77 31.57 -6.47
CA CYS A 55 -17.41 30.66 -5.40
C CYS A 55 -18.39 30.82 -4.23
N HIS A 56 -18.94 29.69 -3.79
CA HIS A 56 -19.88 29.62 -2.68
C HIS A 56 -19.20 29.39 -1.31
N CYS A 57 -17.86 29.28 -1.29
CA CYS A 57 -17.04 29.06 -0.10
C CYS A 57 -16.61 30.37 0.59
N CYS A 58 -16.87 31.53 -0.02
CA CYS A 58 -16.43 32.83 0.47
C CYS A 58 -17.62 33.73 0.78
N ILE A 59 -17.46 34.61 1.78
CA ILE A 59 -18.46 35.63 2.13
C ILE A 59 -18.57 36.67 1.00
N ALA A 60 -17.42 37.10 0.48
CA ALA A 60 -17.34 37.92 -0.73
C ALA A 60 -17.26 37.02 -1.98
N PRO A 61 -18.01 37.31 -3.06
CA PRO A 61 -17.97 36.53 -4.28
C PRO A 61 -16.60 36.61 -4.94
N LYS A 62 -15.99 35.44 -5.18
CA LYS A 62 -14.71 35.27 -5.87
C LYS A 62 -14.88 34.28 -7.02
N TYR A 63 -13.99 34.32 -8.02
CA TYR A 63 -13.97 33.34 -9.11
C TYR A 63 -13.68 31.93 -8.58
N GLU A 64 -14.46 30.95 -9.04
CA GLU A 64 -14.31 29.55 -8.65
C GLU A 64 -13.23 28.86 -9.46
N THR A 65 -11.99 28.89 -8.96
CA THR A 65 -10.85 28.16 -9.54
C THR A 65 -10.46 26.97 -8.67
N GLN A 66 -9.77 25.98 -9.26
CA GLN A 66 -9.24 24.84 -8.49
C GLN A 66 -8.36 25.30 -7.32
N GLN A 67 -7.50 26.28 -7.55
CA GLN A 67 -6.65 26.83 -6.49
C GLN A 67 -7.48 27.49 -5.38
N HIS A 68 -8.46 28.32 -5.76
CA HIS A 68 -9.29 29.03 -4.80
C HIS A 68 -10.13 28.08 -3.94
N VAL A 69 -10.82 27.12 -4.56
CA VAL A 69 -11.69 26.17 -3.85
C VAL A 69 -10.91 25.31 -2.87
N PHE A 70 -9.72 24.86 -3.24
CA PHE A 70 -8.96 23.89 -2.45
C PHE A 70 -7.91 24.48 -1.51
N ILE A 71 -7.40 25.69 -1.76
CA ILE A 71 -6.31 26.29 -0.97
C ILE A 71 -6.71 27.63 -0.38
N ASP A 72 -7.24 28.55 -1.20
CA ASP A 72 -7.32 29.98 -0.81
C ASP A 72 -8.65 30.36 -0.13
N SER A 73 -9.69 29.53 -0.27
CA SER A 73 -11.00 29.82 0.31
C SER A 73 -10.97 29.75 1.84
N GLU A 74 -11.83 30.54 2.50
CA GLU A 74 -11.93 30.54 3.97
C GLU A 74 -12.25 29.13 4.51
N VAL A 75 -13.09 28.39 3.78
CA VAL A 75 -13.41 26.99 4.09
C VAL A 75 -12.16 26.13 3.96
N ALA A 76 -11.42 26.22 2.86
CA ALA A 76 -10.19 25.45 2.64
C ALA A 76 -9.13 25.72 3.71
N ILE A 77 -8.88 26.99 4.05
CA ILE A 77 -7.90 27.37 5.06
C ILE A 77 -8.24 26.75 6.42
N LYS A 78 -9.50 26.88 6.86
CA LYS A 78 -9.96 26.27 8.13
C LYS A 78 -9.79 24.76 8.10
N LEU A 79 -10.16 24.15 6.98
CA LEU A 79 -10.09 22.72 6.77
C LEU A 79 -8.66 22.17 6.81
N TRP A 80 -7.71 22.78 6.10
CA TRP A 80 -6.30 22.40 6.15
C TRP A 80 -5.72 22.57 7.55
N ARG A 81 -6.07 23.64 8.26
CA ARG A 81 -5.62 23.86 9.64
C ARG A 81 -6.20 22.81 10.59
N SER A 82 -7.49 22.47 10.47
CA SER A 82 -8.14 21.51 11.36
C SER A 82 -7.59 20.09 11.23
N PHE A 83 -7.24 19.64 10.02
CA PHE A 83 -6.75 18.27 9.82
C PHE A 83 -5.24 18.16 9.66
N GLY A 84 -4.60 19.10 8.96
CA GLY A 84 -3.15 19.13 8.77
C GLY A 84 -2.39 19.61 10.01
N GLY A 85 -2.94 20.57 10.74
CA GLY A 85 -2.29 21.15 11.93
C GLY A 85 -1.89 20.09 12.97
N PRO A 86 -2.80 19.20 13.40
CA PRO A 86 -2.48 18.11 14.32
C PRO A 86 -1.50 17.05 13.80
N LEU A 87 -1.25 17.02 12.48
CA LEU A 87 -0.23 16.18 11.84
C LEU A 87 1.10 16.93 11.62
N GLY A 88 1.23 18.14 12.18
CA GLY A 88 2.39 19.01 11.98
C GLY A 88 2.47 19.70 10.62
N ILE A 89 1.45 19.57 9.77
CA ILE A 89 1.44 20.17 8.43
C ILE A 89 0.76 21.54 8.47
N ARG A 90 1.54 22.59 8.23
CA ARG A 90 1.04 23.96 8.16
C ARG A 90 0.42 24.24 6.80
N HIS A 91 -0.74 24.91 6.80
CA HIS A 91 -1.33 25.45 5.58
C HIS A 91 -0.47 26.59 5.05
N HIS A 92 -0.16 26.56 3.75
CA HIS A 92 0.53 27.61 3.04
C HIS A 92 -0.28 28.03 1.82
N ASN A 93 -0.27 29.32 1.51
CA ASN A 93 -0.84 29.84 0.28
C ASN A 93 0.10 29.55 -0.91
N ARG A 94 0.10 28.30 -1.37
CA ARG A 94 0.94 27.80 -2.46
C ARG A 94 0.07 27.08 -3.49
N PRO A 95 0.55 26.90 -4.74
CA PRO A 95 -0.14 26.08 -5.72
C PRO A 95 -0.52 24.72 -5.12
N ILE A 96 -1.74 24.25 -5.38
CA ILE A 96 -2.27 22.98 -4.84
C ILE A 96 -1.31 21.80 -5.02
N ARG A 97 -0.55 21.79 -6.11
CA ARG A 97 0.47 20.77 -6.39
C ARG A 97 1.60 20.77 -5.38
N GLU A 98 2.13 21.93 -5.01
CA GLU A 98 3.18 22.05 -4.00
C GLU A 98 2.65 21.64 -2.61
N VAL A 99 1.42 22.02 -2.29
CA VAL A 99 0.79 21.63 -1.02
C VAL A 99 0.66 20.11 -0.92
N LEU A 100 0.20 19.45 -1.99
CA LEU A 100 0.13 17.99 -2.06
C LEU A 100 1.52 17.34 -2.05
N GLN A 101 2.52 17.95 -2.68
CA GLN A 101 3.91 17.47 -2.63
C GLN A 101 4.47 17.45 -1.22
N ILE A 102 4.29 18.55 -0.48
CA ILE A 102 4.71 18.65 0.93
C ILE A 102 3.96 17.60 1.75
N TRP A 103 2.65 17.46 1.52
CA TRP A 103 1.82 16.50 2.23
C TRP A 103 2.30 15.05 2.02
N PHE A 104 2.36 14.58 0.77
CA PHE A 104 2.76 13.20 0.45
C PHE A 104 4.26 12.94 0.62
N GLY A 105 5.07 13.99 0.72
CA GLY A 105 6.49 13.92 1.05
C GLY A 105 6.77 13.75 2.55
N THR A 106 5.76 13.95 3.41
CA THR A 106 5.92 13.81 4.87
C THR A 106 6.21 12.36 5.24
N LYS A 107 7.28 12.11 6.00
CA LYS A 107 7.71 10.75 6.37
C LYS A 107 6.76 10.18 7.43
N PRO A 108 6.04 9.08 7.15
CA PRO A 108 5.16 8.47 8.13
C PRO A 108 5.96 7.75 9.21
N VAL A 109 5.42 7.73 10.43
CA VAL A 109 6.03 7.06 11.60
C VAL A 109 5.69 5.56 11.63
N ASN A 110 4.49 5.20 11.16
CA ASN A 110 4.01 3.83 11.10
C ASN A 110 2.97 3.67 9.97
N ARG A 111 2.45 2.45 9.79
CA ARG A 111 1.49 2.12 8.73
C ARG A 111 0.17 2.91 8.85
N ILE A 112 -0.32 3.14 10.06
CA ILE A 112 -1.55 3.92 10.29
C ILE A 112 -1.33 5.38 9.91
N HIS A 113 -0.20 5.96 10.32
CA HIS A 113 0.18 7.32 9.97
C HIS A 113 0.29 7.51 8.45
N LYS A 114 0.91 6.55 7.75
CA LYS A 114 0.97 6.52 6.27
C LYS A 114 -0.43 6.52 5.65
N MET A 115 -1.35 5.72 6.18
CA MET A 115 -2.72 5.66 5.70
C MET A 115 -3.49 6.97 5.94
N ILE A 116 -3.29 7.62 7.09
CA ILE A 116 -3.84 8.95 7.37
C ILE A 116 -3.38 9.97 6.33
N PHE A 117 -2.08 10.02 6.02
CA PHE A 117 -1.58 10.93 5.00
C PHE A 117 -2.15 10.62 3.62
N ASN A 118 -2.35 9.34 3.29
CA ASN A 118 -2.93 8.96 2.02
C ASN A 118 -4.40 9.32 1.89
N ILE A 119 -5.19 9.34 2.97
CA ILE A 119 -6.63 9.58 2.88
C ILE A 119 -6.96 11.06 3.03
N THR A 120 -6.36 11.75 3.99
CA THR A 120 -6.78 13.09 4.44
C THR A 120 -6.90 14.15 3.33
N PRO A 121 -6.04 14.20 2.29
CA PRO A 121 -6.14 15.19 1.23
C PRO A 121 -7.38 15.05 0.32
N TRP A 122 -7.96 13.86 0.21
CA TRP A 122 -8.95 13.55 -0.84
C TRP A 122 -10.40 13.86 -0.49
N PRO A 123 -10.85 13.73 0.77
CA PRO A 123 -12.16 14.19 1.17
C PRO A 123 -12.41 15.68 0.89
N TYR A 124 -11.36 16.52 0.86
CA TYR A 124 -11.44 17.92 0.38
C TYR A 124 -11.93 18.00 -1.06
N VAL A 125 -11.44 17.09 -1.91
CA VAL A 125 -11.79 16.95 -3.33
C VAL A 125 -13.20 16.38 -3.49
N GLY A 126 -13.52 15.35 -2.69
CA GLY A 126 -14.73 14.52 -2.67
C GLY A 126 -16.04 15.26 -2.85
N LYS A 127 -16.17 16.37 -2.13
CA LYS A 127 -17.42 17.11 -1.98
C LYS A 127 -17.54 18.32 -2.89
N SER A 128 -16.43 18.90 -3.33
CA SER A 128 -16.41 19.88 -4.42
C SER A 128 -16.98 19.28 -5.70
N GLY A 129 -16.74 17.98 -5.96
CA GLY A 129 -17.33 17.26 -7.08
C GLY A 129 -18.83 16.94 -6.96
N LYS A 130 -19.38 16.77 -5.74
CA LYS A 130 -20.82 16.55 -5.54
C LYS A 130 -21.63 17.84 -5.54
N ALA A 131 -21.00 18.98 -5.28
CA ALA A 131 -21.61 20.29 -5.49
C ALA A 131 -21.93 20.51 -6.97
N LEU A 132 -21.12 20.01 -7.91
CA LEU A 132 -21.46 20.05 -9.34
C LEU A 132 -22.69 19.23 -9.73
N VAL A 133 -23.02 18.16 -9.00
CA VAL A 133 -24.18 17.31 -9.32
C VAL A 133 -25.45 17.77 -8.59
N HIS A 134 -25.37 18.28 -7.36
CA HIS A 134 -26.55 18.75 -6.62
C HIS A 134 -26.86 20.25 -6.77
N VAL A 135 -25.93 21.10 -7.20
CA VAL A 135 -26.23 22.50 -7.53
C VAL A 135 -27.12 22.60 -8.77
N ASN A 136 -27.17 21.56 -9.61
CA ASN A 136 -28.12 21.45 -10.71
C ASN A 136 -29.56 21.09 -10.28
N MET A 137 -29.84 20.88 -8.97
CA MET A 137 -31.20 20.67 -8.45
C MET A 137 -31.56 21.68 -7.35
N GLY A 138 -31.46 22.97 -7.67
CA GLY A 138 -32.31 24.03 -7.10
C GLY A 138 -32.05 24.49 -5.66
N THR A 139 -31.16 23.86 -4.88
CA THR A 139 -30.92 24.27 -3.48
C THR A 139 -29.63 25.07 -3.32
N ARG A 140 -29.75 26.41 -3.40
CA ARG A 140 -28.70 27.39 -3.07
C ARG A 140 -28.36 27.34 -1.57
N ARG A 141 -27.39 26.53 -1.15
CA ARG A 141 -26.84 26.57 0.23
C ARG A 141 -25.36 26.94 0.21
N ARG A 142 -25.01 27.99 0.99
CA ARG A 142 -23.62 28.40 1.24
C ARG A 142 -22.84 27.27 1.93
N TRP A 143 -21.55 27.19 1.65
CA TRP A 143 -20.69 26.18 2.27
C TRP A 143 -20.47 26.49 3.74
N CYS A 144 -20.82 25.54 4.60
CA CYS A 144 -20.60 25.65 6.04
C CYS A 144 -19.37 24.82 6.44
N THR A 145 -18.34 25.47 6.97
CA THR A 145 -17.11 24.83 7.46
C THR A 145 -17.42 23.67 8.42
N VAL A 146 -18.41 23.85 9.31
CA VAL A 146 -18.82 22.85 10.31
C VAL A 146 -19.35 21.57 9.66
N VAL A 147 -20.11 21.69 8.57
CA VAL A 147 -20.64 20.54 7.84
C VAL A 147 -19.53 19.80 7.11
N CYS A 148 -18.58 20.53 6.51
CA CYS A 148 -17.42 19.94 5.86
C CYS A 148 -16.55 19.19 6.87
N THR A 149 -16.15 19.82 7.98
CA THR A 149 -15.30 19.17 9.00
C THR A 149 -15.92 17.87 9.52
N LYS A 150 -17.22 17.86 9.85
CA LYS A 150 -17.91 16.66 10.33
C LYS A 150 -17.85 15.49 9.33
N ILE A 151 -18.03 15.77 8.05
CA ILE A 151 -18.06 14.74 7.02
C ILE A 151 -16.67 14.20 6.70
N LEU A 152 -15.67 15.07 6.62
CA LEU A 152 -14.28 14.64 6.42
C LEU A 152 -13.81 13.77 7.58
N PHE A 153 -14.13 14.19 8.81
CA PHE A 153 -13.81 13.43 10.01
C PHE A 153 -14.53 12.07 10.02
N TRP A 154 -15.80 12.02 9.65
CA TRP A 154 -16.55 10.76 9.54
C TRP A 154 -15.95 9.80 8.52
N ILE A 155 -15.56 10.29 7.33
CA ILE A 155 -14.87 9.47 6.32
C ILE A 155 -13.56 8.91 6.90
N LEU A 156 -12.70 9.79 7.42
CA LEU A 156 -11.41 9.40 8.00
C LEU A 156 -11.58 8.35 9.10
N ARG A 157 -12.49 8.60 10.06
CA ARG A 157 -12.78 7.69 11.17
C ARG A 157 -13.28 6.34 10.67
N THR A 158 -14.22 6.33 9.72
CA THR A 158 -14.79 5.08 9.18
C THR A 158 -13.73 4.26 8.46
N THR A 159 -12.90 4.90 7.63
CA THR A 159 -11.82 4.22 6.91
C THR A 159 -10.74 3.67 7.85
N LEU A 160 -10.38 4.43 8.88
CA LEU A 160 -9.41 3.98 9.89
C LEU A 160 -9.94 2.81 10.72
N LYS A 161 -11.21 2.82 11.12
CA LYS A 161 -11.85 1.70 11.82
C LYS A 161 -11.87 0.43 10.98
N LEU A 162 -12.17 0.53 9.69
CA LEU A 162 -12.22 -0.62 8.78
C LEU A 162 -10.84 -1.21 8.52
N ALA A 163 -9.79 -0.39 8.51
CA ALA A 163 -8.42 -0.86 8.28
C ALA A 163 -7.71 -1.31 9.55
N PHE A 164 -8.03 -0.73 10.71
CA PHE A 164 -7.40 -1.05 11.99
C PHE A 164 -8.44 -1.24 13.10
N PRO A 165 -9.25 -2.33 13.05
CA PRO A 165 -10.33 -2.56 14.02
C PRO A 165 -9.84 -2.64 15.47
N SER A 166 -8.62 -3.16 15.67
CA SER A 166 -8.00 -3.33 17.00
C SER A 166 -7.53 -2.01 17.63
N CYS A 167 -7.45 -0.91 16.86
CA CYS A 167 -7.02 0.38 17.35
C CYS A 167 -8.22 1.21 17.85
N LYS A 168 -8.18 1.64 19.11
CA LYS A 168 -9.23 2.49 19.73
C LYS A 168 -9.15 3.93 19.21
N LEU A 169 -9.59 4.16 17.97
CA LEU A 169 -9.57 5.47 17.28
C LEU A 169 -10.89 6.25 17.44
N ASP A 170 -11.54 6.13 18.60
CA ASP A 170 -12.84 6.75 18.91
C ASP A 170 -12.72 8.06 19.69
N GLN A 171 -11.73 8.87 19.31
CA GLN A 171 -11.39 10.12 19.98
C GLN A 171 -11.52 11.32 19.03
N SER A 172 -11.29 12.53 19.53
CA SER A 172 -11.19 13.72 18.68
C SER A 172 -10.04 13.60 17.68
N TRP A 173 -10.13 14.30 16.54
CA TRP A 173 -9.08 14.25 15.51
C TRP A 173 -7.66 14.54 16.04
N PRO A 174 -7.42 15.59 16.85
CA PRO A 174 -6.09 15.84 17.40
C PRO A 174 -5.58 14.69 18.28
N LYS A 175 -6.48 14.05 19.05
CA LYS A 175 -6.10 12.93 19.91
C LYS A 175 -5.78 11.68 19.09
N ILE A 176 -6.50 11.44 17.99
CA ILE A 176 -6.19 10.37 17.04
C ILE A 176 -4.78 10.58 16.46
N CYS A 177 -4.46 11.79 16.00
CA CYS A 177 -3.12 12.12 15.50
C CYS A 177 -2.04 11.84 16.54
N GLU A 178 -2.22 12.32 17.78
CA GLU A 178 -1.28 12.11 18.88
C GLU A 178 -1.06 10.62 19.18
N ILE A 179 -2.14 9.83 19.26
CA ILE A 179 -2.06 8.38 19.48
C ILE A 179 -1.26 7.74 18.35
N VAL A 180 -1.62 8.03 17.09
CA VAL A 180 -1.00 7.41 15.92
C VAL A 180 0.48 7.78 15.80
N GLU A 181 0.88 9.02 16.09
CA GLU A 181 2.29 9.42 16.09
C GLU A 181 3.14 8.70 17.15
N LYS A 182 2.52 8.36 18.29
CA LYS A 182 3.16 7.64 19.41
C LYS A 182 3.19 6.13 19.21
N LEU A 183 2.40 5.57 18.29
CA LEU A 183 2.43 4.13 18.01
C LEU A 183 3.80 3.70 17.46
N ARG A 184 4.44 2.76 18.16
CA ARG A 184 5.67 2.10 17.76
C ARG A 184 5.35 0.65 17.37
N PRO A 185 5.84 0.17 16.21
CA PRO A 185 5.74 -1.24 15.90
C PRO A 185 6.58 -2.03 16.90
N ILE A 186 6.02 -3.09 17.47
CA ILE A 186 6.77 -4.05 18.27
C ILE A 186 7.27 -5.10 17.29
N PRO A 187 8.59 -5.17 16.99
CA PRO A 187 9.12 -6.22 16.15
C PRO A 187 9.05 -7.54 16.92
N ASN A 188 8.26 -8.49 16.41
CA ASN A 188 8.32 -9.87 16.86
C ASN A 188 9.33 -10.60 15.98
N SER A 189 10.43 -11.04 16.58
CA SER A 189 11.39 -11.93 15.94
C SER A 189 11.31 -13.29 16.61
N LEU A 190 11.07 -14.33 15.83
CA LEU A 190 11.22 -15.72 16.28
C LEU A 190 12.62 -16.17 15.88
N ILE A 191 13.41 -16.65 16.84
CA ILE A 191 14.67 -17.34 16.51
C ILE A 191 14.27 -18.72 16.01
N VAL A 192 14.52 -18.97 14.73
CA VAL A 192 14.35 -20.30 14.14
C VAL A 192 15.71 -21.00 14.21
N LEU A 193 15.83 -22.01 15.08
CA LEU A 193 17.03 -22.83 15.15
C LEU A 193 16.99 -23.87 14.04
N TRP A 194 18.11 -24.05 13.35
CA TRP A 194 18.26 -25.10 12.35
C TRP A 194 18.24 -26.48 13.02
N GLU A 195 17.23 -27.29 12.74
CA GLU A 195 17.20 -28.67 13.21
C GLU A 195 18.07 -29.57 12.32
N LEU A 196 19.01 -30.29 12.94
CA LEU A 196 19.86 -31.24 12.24
C LEU A 196 19.02 -32.42 11.70
N PRO A 197 19.22 -32.84 10.44
CA PRO A 197 18.54 -34.01 9.91
C PRO A 197 18.96 -35.28 10.66
N HIS A 198 18.05 -36.25 10.76
CA HIS A 198 18.38 -37.57 11.34
C HIS A 198 19.49 -38.27 10.55
N VAL A 199 20.15 -39.25 11.20
CA VAL A 199 21.23 -40.03 10.59
C VAL A 199 20.77 -40.66 9.26
N ARG A 200 21.64 -40.60 8.23
CA ARG A 200 21.38 -41.01 6.83
C ARG A 200 20.44 -40.10 6.02
N LYS A 201 19.93 -39.01 6.61
CA LYS A 201 19.18 -38.00 5.86
C LYS A 201 20.08 -36.86 5.42
N VAL A 202 19.77 -36.32 4.26
CA VAL A 202 20.28 -35.01 3.82
C VAL A 202 19.15 -34.00 3.83
N LYS A 203 19.49 -32.74 4.08
CA LYS A 203 18.53 -31.64 4.04
C LYS A 203 18.89 -30.69 2.91
N VAL A 204 17.92 -30.39 2.07
CA VAL A 204 18.01 -29.51 0.90
C VAL A 204 17.20 -28.26 1.19
N ASP A 205 17.86 -27.11 1.14
CA ASP A 205 17.23 -25.80 1.27
C ASP A 205 17.40 -25.07 -0.05
N CYS A 206 16.30 -24.65 -0.65
CA CYS A 206 16.35 -24.02 -1.97
C CYS A 206 15.44 -22.79 -2.04
N ASP A 207 15.79 -21.90 -2.96
CA ASP A 207 15.09 -20.65 -3.24
C ASP A 207 15.15 -20.35 -4.75
N GLY A 208 14.02 -19.91 -5.30
CA GLY A 208 13.84 -19.59 -6.70
C GLY A 208 13.45 -18.12 -6.90
N ASN A 209 14.31 -17.37 -7.58
CA ASN A 209 14.05 -15.97 -7.91
C ASN A 209 13.68 -15.79 -9.38
N PHE A 210 12.65 -14.99 -9.67
CA PHE A 210 12.23 -14.68 -11.05
C PHE A 210 12.15 -13.17 -11.33
N PHE A 211 12.77 -12.75 -12.43
CA PHE A 211 12.76 -11.37 -12.90
C PHE A 211 11.74 -11.14 -14.02
N HIS A 212 10.53 -10.72 -13.62
CA HIS A 212 9.35 -10.53 -14.49
C HIS A 212 9.61 -9.82 -15.82
N SER A 213 10.44 -8.78 -15.84
CA SER A 213 10.63 -7.97 -17.05
C SER A 213 11.44 -8.66 -18.16
N SER A 214 12.18 -9.72 -17.83
CA SER A 214 13.10 -10.39 -18.75
C SER A 214 12.78 -11.86 -19.02
N GLY A 215 11.95 -12.50 -18.18
CA GLY A 215 11.76 -13.95 -18.22
C GLY A 215 12.93 -14.76 -17.61
N LEU A 216 13.98 -14.10 -17.12
CA LEU A 216 15.12 -14.73 -16.46
C LEU A 216 14.76 -15.12 -15.03
N ALA A 217 15.31 -16.24 -14.59
CA ALA A 217 15.23 -16.75 -13.24
C ALA A 217 16.61 -17.16 -12.73
N GLY A 218 16.77 -17.18 -11.41
CA GLY A 218 17.89 -17.81 -10.73
C GLY A 218 17.33 -18.84 -9.77
N MET A 219 17.95 -20.01 -9.71
CA MET A 219 17.64 -21.02 -8.71
C MET A 219 18.89 -21.28 -7.88
N GLY A 220 18.73 -21.31 -6.56
CA GLY A 220 19.82 -21.53 -5.63
C GLY A 220 19.43 -22.52 -4.54
N GLY A 221 20.44 -23.07 -3.90
CA GLY A 221 20.20 -23.91 -2.73
C GLY A 221 21.47 -24.50 -2.15
N ILE A 222 21.31 -25.11 -0.99
CA ILE A 222 22.35 -25.80 -0.24
C ILE A 222 21.85 -27.17 0.18
N VAL A 223 22.78 -28.11 0.30
CA VAL A 223 22.54 -29.44 0.82
C VAL A 223 23.46 -29.69 1.99
N LYS A 224 22.90 -30.15 3.10
CA LYS A 224 23.63 -30.51 4.32
C LYS A 224 23.39 -31.95 4.72
N ASP A 225 24.39 -32.56 5.35
CA ASP A 225 24.27 -33.89 5.93
C ASP A 225 23.67 -33.87 7.35
N CYS A 226 23.57 -35.05 7.97
CA CYS A 226 23.05 -35.21 9.33
C CYS A 226 23.94 -34.62 10.45
N ARG A 227 25.17 -34.21 10.14
CA ARG A 227 26.07 -33.48 11.05
C ARG A 227 25.92 -31.97 10.88
N GLY A 228 25.15 -31.54 9.88
CA GLY A 228 24.99 -30.14 9.48
C GLY A 228 26.11 -29.65 8.58
N ASP A 229 27.00 -30.55 8.13
CA ASP A 229 28.09 -30.21 7.25
C ASP A 229 27.53 -29.92 5.84
N LEU A 230 27.99 -28.83 5.23
CA LEU A 230 27.61 -28.47 3.87
C LEU A 230 28.26 -29.46 2.90
N ILE A 231 27.44 -30.21 2.16
CA ILE A 231 27.91 -31.18 1.16
C ILE A 231 27.76 -30.67 -0.27
N MET A 232 26.89 -29.69 -0.51
CA MET A 232 26.70 -29.07 -1.82
C MET A 232 26.08 -27.67 -1.69
N ALA A 233 26.43 -26.78 -2.61
CA ALA A 233 25.75 -25.52 -2.84
C ALA A 233 25.64 -25.27 -4.35
N PHE A 234 24.52 -24.68 -4.79
CA PHE A 234 24.30 -24.35 -6.20
C PHE A 234 23.67 -22.98 -6.37
N VAL A 235 24.02 -22.35 -7.48
CA VAL A 235 23.36 -21.16 -8.03
C VAL A 235 23.37 -21.34 -9.54
N VAL A 236 22.19 -21.53 -10.13
CA VAL A 236 22.04 -21.86 -11.54
C VAL A 236 21.09 -20.87 -12.19
N PRO A 237 21.48 -20.20 -13.28
CA PRO A 237 20.57 -19.37 -14.05
C PRO A 237 19.54 -20.26 -14.77
N ASN A 238 18.32 -19.79 -14.86
CA ASN A 238 17.22 -20.49 -15.53
C ASN A 238 16.30 -19.48 -16.23
N THR A 239 15.30 -19.97 -16.96
CA THR A 239 14.21 -19.18 -17.52
C THR A 239 12.89 -19.82 -17.12
N CYS A 240 11.95 -19.03 -16.62
CA CYS A 240 10.61 -19.51 -16.26
C CYS A 240 9.57 -18.40 -16.51
N SER A 241 8.31 -18.65 -16.17
CA SER A 241 7.22 -17.68 -16.38
C SER A 241 6.69 -17.04 -15.10
N ASN A 242 7.05 -17.54 -13.91
CA ASN A 242 6.63 -17.00 -12.62
C ASN A 242 7.57 -17.44 -11.48
N ASN A 243 7.39 -16.86 -10.29
CA ASN A 243 8.18 -17.21 -9.10
C ASN A 243 7.97 -18.68 -8.67
N ASP A 244 6.73 -19.17 -8.69
CA ASP A 244 6.42 -20.54 -8.22
C ASP A 244 7.16 -21.62 -9.03
N LEU A 245 7.34 -21.40 -10.34
CA LEU A 245 8.13 -22.27 -11.20
C LEU A 245 9.63 -22.14 -10.92
N ALA A 246 10.13 -20.95 -10.61
CA ALA A 246 11.53 -20.79 -10.21
C ALA A 246 11.82 -21.61 -8.94
N GLU A 247 10.93 -21.54 -7.95
CA GLU A 247 10.99 -22.34 -6.72
C GLU A 247 10.96 -23.84 -7.00
N GLY A 248 10.01 -24.28 -7.83
CA GLY A 248 9.90 -25.68 -8.23
C GLY A 248 11.14 -26.19 -8.96
N TYR A 249 11.77 -25.37 -9.81
CA TYR A 249 13.02 -25.73 -10.47
C TYR A 249 14.20 -25.81 -9.50
N ALA A 250 14.29 -24.91 -8.52
CA ALA A 250 15.32 -24.97 -7.48
C ALA A 250 15.21 -26.27 -6.66
N ALA A 251 14.00 -26.59 -6.21
CA ALA A 251 13.70 -27.82 -5.49
C ALA A 251 14.05 -29.06 -6.32
N LYS A 252 13.58 -29.13 -7.57
CA LYS A 252 13.88 -30.22 -8.49
C LYS A 252 15.39 -30.42 -8.66
N HIS A 253 16.15 -29.34 -8.87
CA HIS A 253 17.59 -29.41 -9.07
C HIS A 253 18.32 -29.99 -7.84
N GLY A 254 17.98 -29.53 -6.64
CA GLY A 254 18.57 -30.04 -5.40
C GLY A 254 18.25 -31.52 -5.16
N ILE A 255 17.01 -31.95 -5.41
CA ILE A 255 16.59 -33.35 -5.28
C ILE A 255 17.28 -34.25 -6.31
N GLU A 256 17.30 -33.85 -7.58
CA GLU A 256 17.96 -34.62 -8.64
C GLU A 256 19.44 -34.83 -8.34
N TRP A 257 20.12 -33.79 -7.88
CA TRP A 257 21.51 -33.90 -7.44
C TRP A 257 21.66 -34.91 -6.30
N CYS A 258 20.81 -34.85 -5.27
CA CYS A 258 20.86 -35.78 -4.14
C CYS A 258 20.70 -37.24 -4.58
N ILE A 259 19.71 -37.52 -5.44
CA ILE A 259 19.44 -38.86 -5.97
C ILE A 259 20.64 -39.38 -6.78
N GLN A 260 21.22 -38.55 -7.64
CA GLN A 260 22.38 -38.91 -8.46
C GLN A 260 23.62 -39.26 -7.62
N HIS A 261 23.73 -38.71 -6.42
CA HIS A 261 24.84 -38.96 -5.48
C HIS A 261 24.51 -40.04 -4.44
N GLY A 262 23.43 -40.80 -4.64
CA GLY A 262 23.08 -41.96 -3.82
C GLY A 262 22.34 -41.62 -2.52
N PHE A 263 21.87 -40.38 -2.34
CA PHE A 263 21.02 -40.01 -1.21
C PHE A 263 19.56 -40.35 -1.50
N SER A 264 18.98 -41.22 -0.67
CA SER A 264 17.60 -41.70 -0.82
C SER A 264 16.62 -41.11 0.21
N ASP A 265 17.11 -40.61 1.34
CA ASP A 265 16.29 -39.99 2.39
C ASP A 265 16.58 -38.48 2.45
N ILE A 266 15.69 -37.69 1.86
CA ILE A 266 15.88 -36.26 1.62
C ILE A 266 14.79 -35.48 2.38
N ILE A 267 15.21 -34.52 3.21
CA ILE A 267 14.35 -33.48 3.77
C ILE A 267 14.46 -32.27 2.85
N LEU A 268 13.33 -31.80 2.34
CA LEU A 268 13.27 -30.63 1.47
C LEU A 268 12.61 -29.47 2.22
N GLU A 269 13.33 -28.36 2.36
CA GLU A 269 12.83 -27.11 2.93
C GLU A 269 12.67 -26.07 1.81
N ILE A 270 11.44 -25.59 1.65
CA ILE A 270 11.03 -24.58 0.67
C ILE A 270 10.18 -23.54 1.40
N ASP A 271 10.36 -22.25 1.10
CA ASP A 271 9.61 -21.15 1.69
C ASP A 271 8.31 -20.80 0.90
N SER A 272 8.16 -21.33 -0.31
CA SER A 272 6.92 -21.31 -1.09
C SER A 272 5.92 -22.40 -0.65
N LEU A 273 4.84 -21.94 -0.01
CA LEU A 273 3.71 -22.80 0.41
C LEU A 273 3.03 -23.49 -0.79
N ILE A 274 2.95 -22.81 -1.93
CA ILE A 274 2.33 -23.36 -3.15
C ILE A 274 3.16 -24.53 -3.66
N THR A 275 4.47 -24.33 -3.81
CA THR A 275 5.39 -25.36 -4.26
C THR A 275 5.41 -26.55 -3.29
N ALA A 276 5.47 -26.28 -1.98
CA ALA A 276 5.40 -27.33 -0.96
C ALA A 276 4.12 -28.19 -1.07
N ASN A 277 2.96 -27.56 -1.28
CA ASN A 277 1.70 -28.28 -1.43
C ASN A 277 1.68 -29.15 -2.68
N ILE A 278 2.22 -28.68 -3.81
CA ILE A 278 2.33 -29.48 -5.06
C ILE A 278 3.11 -30.77 -4.81
N TYR A 279 4.24 -30.69 -4.10
CA TYR A 279 5.05 -31.88 -3.76
C TYR A 279 4.32 -32.81 -2.79
N VAL A 280 3.60 -32.27 -1.80
CA VAL A 280 2.80 -33.07 -0.88
C VAL A 280 1.66 -33.79 -1.62
N GLU A 281 0.97 -33.13 -2.54
CA GLU A 281 -0.09 -33.76 -3.34
C GLU A 281 0.47 -34.84 -4.28
N ALA A 282 1.59 -34.56 -4.96
CA ALA A 282 2.29 -35.55 -5.79
C ALA A 282 2.69 -36.80 -4.99
N LYS A 283 3.08 -36.63 -3.72
CA LYS A 283 3.41 -37.70 -2.78
C LYS A 283 2.20 -38.57 -2.36
N HIS A 284 0.99 -38.01 -2.32
CA HIS A 284 -0.19 -38.84 -2.03
C HIS A 284 -0.54 -39.80 -3.19
N GLY A 285 0.11 -39.63 -4.35
CA GLY A 285 0.16 -40.60 -5.44
C GLY A 285 1.42 -41.48 -5.49
N GLY A 286 2.40 -41.31 -4.59
CA GLY A 286 3.66 -42.07 -4.54
C GLY A 286 4.55 -41.71 -3.33
N GLU A 287 4.98 -42.72 -2.56
CA GLU A 287 5.65 -42.60 -1.24
C GLU A 287 6.92 -41.71 -1.22
N LEU A 288 6.91 -40.60 -0.46
CA LEU A 288 8.12 -39.82 -0.08
C LEU A 288 7.87 -38.93 1.15
N GLN A 289 8.35 -39.28 2.36
CA GLN A 289 8.04 -38.54 3.60
C GLN A 289 8.59 -37.09 3.68
N THR A 290 7.80 -36.10 3.27
CA THR A 290 7.93 -34.71 3.73
C THR A 290 7.39 -34.51 5.16
N GLN A 291 8.23 -34.02 6.07
CA GLN A 291 7.78 -33.32 7.28
C GLN A 291 7.53 -31.87 6.87
N SER A 292 6.27 -31.43 6.89
CA SER A 292 6.01 -29.99 6.91
C SER A 292 6.48 -29.48 8.26
N CYS A 293 7.41 -28.53 8.25
CA CYS A 293 7.55 -27.66 9.40
C CYS A 293 6.15 -27.06 9.62
N ASN A 294 5.57 -27.24 10.81
CA ASN A 294 4.25 -26.72 11.15
C ASN A 294 4.24 -25.20 10.91
N SER A 295 3.83 -24.80 9.71
CA SER A 295 3.56 -23.42 9.31
C SER A 295 2.26 -22.90 9.93
N ARG A 296 1.87 -23.43 11.11
CA ARG A 296 0.71 -23.02 11.89
C ARG A 296 0.76 -21.58 12.37
N ASN A 297 1.78 -20.79 12.01
CA ASN A 297 1.83 -19.35 12.31
C ASN A 297 2.19 -18.46 11.10
N TYR A 298 2.21 -18.95 9.86
CA TYR A 298 2.52 -18.12 8.68
C TYR A 298 1.30 -17.60 7.90
N THR A 299 0.08 -18.07 8.21
CA THR A 299 -1.15 -17.60 7.57
C THR A 299 -1.63 -16.21 8.03
N ASP A 300 -1.03 -15.63 9.07
CA ASP A 300 -1.46 -14.32 9.59
C ASP A 300 -0.71 -13.12 8.99
N PHE A 301 0.26 -13.33 8.08
CA PHE A 301 1.07 -12.23 7.53
C PHE A 301 0.88 -11.94 6.04
N ILE A 302 0.05 -12.72 5.32
CA ILE A 302 -0.36 -12.41 3.94
C ILE A 302 -1.84 -12.02 3.90
N SER A 303 -2.20 -11.00 4.69
CA SER A 303 -3.39 -10.18 4.44
C SER A 303 -3.28 -8.81 5.10
N SER A 304 -2.40 -7.95 4.59
CA SER A 304 -2.52 -6.49 4.84
C SER A 304 -1.84 -5.63 3.79
#